data_AF-A0A2N9XBW6-F1
#
_entry.id   AF-A0A2N9XBW6-F1
#
_cell.length_a   1.000
_cell.length_b   1.000
_cell.length_c   1.000
_cell.angle_alpha   90.00
_cell.angle_beta   90.00
_cell.angle_gamma   90.00
#
_symmetry.space_group_name_H-M   'P 1'
#
loop_
_entity.id
_entity.type
_entity.pdbx_description
1 polymer ?
#
loop_
_entity_poly.entity_id
_entity_poly.type
_entity_poly.pdbx_seq_one_letter_code
_entity_poly.pdbx_strand_id
1 'polypeptide(L)'
;MNHKQIDLLEVISDKKNSNSEIESLMKGLLVSPWCCPNELIDKYVTKSLAQILKQYQKYVCLIISRKKKFHWFKIDFAGIGFSLYDKITKEKVNFLSQLIIYQESIREDLEKEKIDFNTLATYELGALVGLYIYATMAIYDVAGIIENQANPRSKVPFFVIKPLYLNAYYLTVFRIDCNHQSKLSDHTILMDLFREANIRQLYKNSQDLIHLSYLLIDKKLSINIRYLSSCFYPAFQKLLERVQLLIYLYHLFLCSQQNCIPEQSILINMSQITNSGFSIDEIENLIDDKGHRTGFYNTILERTSTNGILTLKGFDLKYAFTIHTKNQLDQFLRTQDNWFEKSYVIPYLQNEMNSNRFIIGNGFKRSNKYKEQLPNYDVDVVIYDKKTDIFYFCQIKHRLMLLMTSFRDTVKKYNSPFIKEGVNQLIALKKIINEEVIKQQIITAFQNTSLTKTMIEKKNFSRSSRFLVLHNLEDFDFCTCQNVTMFEWNTFRNLLKGRISTIYNKDEKVEMKEIYKELIIDFADLDAVKTNHLTNKTEPKMPFSRSNHLELKIYRICEFKVFNKRIFTFKKIESIVPYFT
;
A
#
# COMPACT_ATOMS: atom_id res chain seq x y z
N MET A 1 0.92 18.44 25.73
CA MET A 1 0.20 19.28 24.74
C MET A 1 -0.03 18.43 23.52
N ASN A 2 -1.23 18.41 22.93
CA ASN A 2 -1.44 17.67 21.69
C ASN A 2 -0.91 18.50 20.54
N HIS A 3 0.25 18.14 19.99
CA HIS A 3 0.67 18.66 18.69
C HIS A 3 -0.37 18.24 17.66
N LYS A 4 -0.94 19.21 16.93
CA LYS A 4 -1.83 18.91 15.81
C LYS A 4 -0.98 18.22 14.73
N GLN A 5 -1.13 16.92 14.57
CA GLN A 5 -0.50 16.22 13.45
C GLN A 5 -1.19 16.67 12.16
N ILE A 6 -0.36 17.01 11.17
CA ILE A 6 -0.80 17.46 9.84
C ILE A 6 -0.59 16.28 8.90
N ASP A 7 -1.62 15.96 8.11
CA ASP A 7 -1.52 15.00 7.02
C ASP A 7 -1.59 15.75 5.68
N LEU A 8 -0.71 15.40 4.73
CA LEU A 8 -0.73 16.03 3.40
C LEU A 8 -2.04 15.71 2.65
N LEU A 9 -2.67 14.56 2.90
CA LEU A 9 -3.95 14.21 2.31
C LEU A 9 -5.09 15.09 2.84
N GLU A 10 -5.05 15.51 4.11
CA GLU A 10 -6.01 16.50 4.67
C GLU A 10 -5.84 17.85 3.93
N VAL A 11 -4.60 18.33 3.79
CA VAL A 11 -4.29 19.60 3.10
C VAL A 11 -4.70 19.57 1.62
N ILE A 12 -4.39 18.49 0.90
CA ILE A 12 -4.76 18.32 -0.52
C ILE A 12 -6.28 18.18 -0.66
N SER A 13 -6.93 17.42 0.23
CA SER A 13 -8.39 17.27 0.29
C SER A 13 -9.09 18.63 0.46
N ASP A 14 -8.68 19.40 1.45
CA ASP A 14 -9.32 20.66 1.78
C ASP A 14 -9.10 21.69 0.68
N LYS A 15 -7.92 21.72 0.07
CA LYS A 15 -7.68 22.56 -1.12
C LYS A 15 -8.53 22.11 -2.32
N LYS A 16 -8.59 20.80 -2.60
CA LYS A 16 -9.40 20.23 -3.68
C LYS A 16 -10.87 20.66 -3.57
N ASN A 17 -11.41 20.64 -2.36
CA ASN A 17 -12.80 20.98 -2.08
C ASN A 17 -13.05 22.51 -1.95
N SER A 18 -12.03 23.36 -2.14
CA SER A 18 -12.16 24.81 -1.92
C SER A 18 -12.90 25.56 -3.04
N ASN A 19 -12.86 25.06 -4.28
CA ASN A 19 -13.77 25.45 -5.36
C ASN A 19 -13.77 24.40 -6.49
N SER A 20 -14.77 24.46 -7.38
CA SER A 20 -14.99 23.49 -8.46
C SER A 20 -13.91 23.49 -9.55
N GLU A 21 -13.27 24.63 -9.82
CA GLU A 21 -12.19 24.71 -10.81
C GLU A 21 -10.92 24.02 -10.32
N ILE A 22 -10.56 24.19 -9.04
CA ILE A 22 -9.45 23.50 -8.39
C ILE A 22 -9.76 22.00 -8.28
N GLU A 23 -11.01 21.62 -8.00
CA GLU A 23 -11.43 20.22 -8.02
C GLU A 23 -11.19 19.60 -9.41
N SER A 24 -11.62 20.29 -10.46
CA SER A 24 -11.45 19.88 -11.87
C SER A 24 -9.98 19.77 -12.26
N LEU A 25 -9.17 20.78 -11.92
CA LEU A 25 -7.72 20.78 -12.12
C LEU A 25 -7.06 19.59 -11.45
N MET A 26 -7.26 19.41 -10.14
CA MET A 26 -6.65 18.28 -9.41
C MET A 26 -7.12 16.93 -9.94
N LYS A 27 -8.39 16.81 -10.34
CA LYS A 27 -8.91 15.59 -10.98
C LYS A 27 -8.21 15.29 -12.31
N GLY A 28 -7.98 16.31 -13.15
CA GLY A 28 -7.24 16.18 -14.41
C GLY A 28 -5.74 15.91 -14.23
N LEU A 29 -5.10 16.49 -13.20
CA LEU A 29 -3.70 16.20 -12.86
C LEU A 29 -3.52 14.77 -12.33
N LEU A 30 -4.54 14.23 -11.67
CA LEU A 30 -4.53 12.88 -11.10
C LEU A 30 -4.87 11.77 -12.10
N VAL A 31 -5.69 12.03 -13.12
CA VAL A 31 -6.18 11.03 -14.07
C VAL A 31 -5.88 11.50 -15.49
N SER A 32 -5.04 10.76 -16.22
CA SER A 32 -4.62 11.12 -17.58
C SER A 32 -4.11 12.58 -17.67
N PRO A 33 -3.02 12.95 -16.99
CA PRO A 33 -2.55 14.34 -16.88
C PRO A 33 -2.30 15.06 -18.21
N TRP A 34 -2.16 14.33 -19.32
CA TRP A 34 -2.09 14.90 -20.68
C TRP A 34 -3.40 15.52 -21.18
N CYS A 35 -4.54 15.16 -20.58
CA CYS A 35 -5.86 15.73 -20.86
C CYS A 35 -6.25 16.91 -19.94
N CYS A 36 -5.39 17.29 -18.98
CA CYS A 36 -5.70 18.36 -18.04
C CYS A 36 -5.71 19.75 -18.74
N PRO A 37 -6.78 20.57 -18.63
CA PRO A 37 -6.88 21.83 -19.36
C PRO A 37 -5.77 22.85 -19.05
N ASN A 38 -5.12 23.35 -20.10
CA ASN A 38 -4.06 24.36 -20.00
C ASN A 38 -4.51 25.63 -19.27
N GLU A 39 -5.76 26.06 -19.47
CA GLU A 39 -6.36 27.24 -18.83
C GLU A 39 -6.37 27.12 -17.30
N LEU A 40 -6.74 25.95 -16.77
CA LEU A 40 -6.72 25.68 -15.33
C LEU A 40 -5.30 25.58 -14.79
N ILE A 41 -4.38 24.99 -15.57
CA ILE A 41 -2.95 24.93 -15.22
C ILE A 41 -2.36 26.33 -15.12
N ASP A 42 -2.58 27.20 -16.11
CA ASP A 42 -2.07 28.57 -16.12
C ASP A 42 -2.71 29.48 -15.05
N LYS A 43 -3.96 29.20 -14.65
CA LYS A 43 -4.68 29.97 -13.63
C LYS A 43 -4.22 29.65 -12.19
N TYR A 44 -3.82 28.41 -11.90
CA TYR A 44 -3.61 27.93 -10.53
C TYR A 44 -2.21 27.38 -10.23
N VAL A 45 -1.44 26.95 -11.23
CA VAL A 45 -0.09 26.39 -11.02
C VAL A 45 0.94 27.50 -11.24
N THR A 46 1.98 27.55 -10.40
CA THR A 46 3.10 28.50 -10.52
C THR A 46 3.66 28.45 -11.93
N LYS A 47 3.75 29.63 -12.58
CA LYS A 47 4.09 29.81 -14.01
C LYS A 47 5.25 28.95 -14.52
N SER A 48 6.31 28.78 -13.72
CA SER A 48 7.48 27.98 -14.08
C SER A 48 7.19 26.47 -14.13
N LEU A 49 6.38 25.96 -13.20
CA LEU A 49 5.92 24.57 -13.16
C LEU A 49 4.83 24.32 -14.22
N ALA A 50 3.92 25.27 -14.44
CA ALA A 50 2.93 25.25 -15.51
C ALA A 50 3.60 25.11 -16.91
N GLN A 51 4.69 25.83 -17.15
CA GLN A 51 5.47 25.73 -18.40
C GLN A 51 6.06 24.32 -18.60
N ILE A 52 6.69 23.76 -17.57
CA ILE A 52 7.29 22.41 -17.64
C ILE A 52 6.19 21.36 -17.84
N LEU A 53 5.12 21.42 -17.06
CA LEU A 53 3.99 20.47 -17.13
C LEU A 53 3.39 20.44 -18.54
N LYS A 54 3.06 21.61 -19.12
CA LYS A 54 2.51 21.71 -20.48
C LYS A 54 3.46 21.22 -21.57
N GLN A 55 4.77 21.37 -21.37
CA GLN A 55 5.77 20.79 -22.28
C GLN A 55 5.70 19.26 -22.27
N TYR A 56 5.63 18.64 -21.09
CA TYR A 56 5.45 17.18 -20.96
C TYR A 56 4.09 16.70 -21.50
N GLN A 57 2.99 17.42 -21.24
CA GLN A 57 1.68 17.10 -21.81
C GLN A 57 1.75 17.04 -23.35
N LYS A 58 2.38 18.04 -23.98
CA LYS A 58 2.54 18.09 -25.44
C LYS A 58 3.30 16.87 -25.98
N TYR A 59 4.35 16.41 -25.31
CA TYR A 59 5.07 15.20 -25.71
C TYR A 59 4.22 13.93 -25.53
N VAL A 60 3.54 13.79 -24.39
CA VAL A 60 2.67 12.63 -24.13
C VAL A 60 1.51 12.59 -25.13
N CYS A 61 0.87 13.71 -25.48
CA CYS A 61 -0.16 13.73 -26.53
C CYS A 61 0.34 13.24 -27.91
N LEU A 62 1.63 13.42 -28.24
CA LEU A 62 2.22 12.86 -29.47
C LEU A 62 2.40 11.34 -29.40
N ILE A 63 2.80 10.83 -28.22
CA ILE A 63 2.90 9.39 -27.92
C ILE A 63 1.52 8.74 -27.99
N ILE A 64 0.53 9.29 -27.27
CA ILE A 64 -0.85 8.79 -27.25
C ILE A 64 -1.46 8.78 -28.65
N SER A 65 -1.27 9.85 -29.44
CA SER A 65 -1.78 9.91 -30.81
C SER A 65 -0.95 9.11 -31.84
N ARG A 66 0.08 8.35 -31.40
CA ARG A 66 0.99 7.52 -32.21
C ARG A 66 1.54 8.24 -33.46
N LYS A 67 1.76 9.56 -33.37
CA LYS A 67 2.17 10.39 -34.51
C LYS A 67 3.66 10.25 -34.80
N LYS A 68 4.02 9.54 -35.87
CA LYS A 68 5.40 9.27 -36.32
C LYS A 68 6.30 10.51 -36.51
N LYS A 69 5.76 11.73 -36.64
CA LYS A 69 6.55 12.97 -36.77
C LYS A 69 7.07 13.49 -35.42
N PHE A 70 7.81 12.66 -34.69
CA PHE A 70 8.63 13.13 -33.59
C PHE A 70 9.91 13.77 -34.16
N HIS A 71 10.01 15.10 -34.11
CA HIS A 71 11.31 15.73 -34.31
C HIS A 71 12.18 15.36 -33.10
N TRP A 72 13.39 14.87 -33.36
CA TRP A 72 14.40 14.60 -32.34
C TRP A 72 14.79 15.91 -31.64
N PHE A 73 14.02 16.28 -30.63
CA PHE A 73 14.49 17.18 -29.59
C PHE A 73 15.34 16.34 -28.66
N LYS A 74 16.66 16.59 -28.68
CA LYS A 74 17.52 16.25 -27.55
C LYS A 74 16.89 16.91 -26.33
N ILE A 75 16.28 16.10 -25.46
CA ILE A 75 15.85 16.59 -24.15
C ILE A 75 17.14 16.76 -23.35
N ASP A 76 17.79 17.91 -23.52
CA ASP A 76 18.74 18.43 -22.53
C ASP A 76 17.93 18.68 -21.27
N PHE A 77 17.87 17.65 -20.43
CA PHE A 77 16.97 17.55 -19.30
C PHE A 77 17.15 18.76 -18.40
N ALA A 78 16.09 19.58 -18.31
CA ALA A 78 16.10 20.92 -17.76
C ALA A 78 16.38 20.93 -16.25
N GLY A 79 17.64 20.75 -15.88
CA GLY A 79 18.17 20.82 -14.53
C GLY A 79 17.42 19.97 -13.50
N ILE A 80 16.87 18.81 -13.88
CA ILE A 80 16.14 17.99 -12.91
C ILE A 80 17.11 17.26 -11.98
N GLY A 81 17.54 17.99 -10.96
CA GLY A 81 17.61 17.38 -9.65
C GLY A 81 16.19 17.22 -9.14
N PHE A 82 15.78 15.96 -8.90
CA PHE A 82 15.15 15.69 -7.61
C PHE A 82 16.18 16.08 -6.53
N SER A 83 16.15 17.35 -6.18
CA SER A 83 16.89 17.92 -5.08
C SER A 83 15.89 18.19 -3.98
N LEU A 84 15.46 17.12 -3.30
CA LEU A 84 15.35 17.21 -1.85
C LEU A 84 16.77 17.51 -1.35
N TYR A 85 17.17 18.77 -1.45
CA TYR A 85 18.46 19.22 -0.96
C TYR A 85 18.34 19.37 0.55
N ASP A 86 18.24 18.23 1.22
CA ASP A 86 18.77 18.13 2.55
C ASP A 86 20.25 18.51 2.47
N LYS A 87 20.62 19.54 3.24
CA LYS A 87 22.01 20.02 3.35
C LYS A 87 22.95 18.90 3.85
N ILE A 88 22.40 17.86 4.48
CA ILE A 88 23.11 16.71 5.03
C ILE A 88 23.44 15.66 3.94
N THR A 89 22.52 15.34 3.00
CA THR A 89 22.65 14.14 2.14
C THR A 89 23.18 14.38 0.71
N LYS A 90 22.86 15.52 0.08
CA LYS A 90 23.29 15.91 -1.29
C LYS A 90 22.98 14.87 -2.39
N GLU A 91 21.73 14.46 -2.58
CA GLU A 91 21.36 13.39 -3.52
C GLU A 91 20.70 13.88 -4.84
N LYS A 92 20.60 12.97 -5.84
CA LYS A 92 19.94 13.18 -7.15
C LYS A 92 19.19 11.90 -7.55
N VAL A 93 17.92 12.00 -7.98
CA VAL A 93 17.09 10.84 -8.39
C VAL A 93 16.95 10.74 -9.92
N ASN A 94 16.86 9.50 -10.42
CA ASN A 94 16.64 9.16 -11.84
C ASN A 94 15.13 8.93 -12.11
N PHE A 95 14.58 9.50 -13.18
CA PHE A 95 13.16 9.33 -13.56
C PHE A 95 12.76 7.86 -13.73
N LEU A 96 13.59 7.02 -14.34
CA LEU A 96 13.26 5.60 -14.52
C LEU A 96 13.20 4.85 -13.18
N SER A 97 13.95 5.28 -12.16
CA SER A 97 13.82 4.71 -10.80
C SER A 97 12.50 5.08 -10.11
N GLN A 98 11.78 6.08 -10.61
CA GLN A 98 10.45 6.47 -10.13
C GLN A 98 9.31 5.81 -10.91
N LEU A 99 9.61 5.03 -11.96
CA LEU A 99 8.59 4.34 -12.76
C LEU A 99 7.70 3.47 -11.87
N ILE A 100 8.29 2.70 -10.95
CA ILE A 100 7.58 1.81 -10.01
C ILE A 100 6.46 2.50 -9.19
N ILE A 101 6.53 3.82 -8.99
CA ILE A 101 5.52 4.61 -8.25
C ILE A 101 4.31 4.95 -9.13
N TYR A 102 4.54 5.19 -10.42
CA TYR A 102 3.53 5.72 -11.36
C TYR A 102 3.08 4.72 -12.42
N GLN A 103 3.82 3.63 -12.62
CA GLN A 103 3.63 2.60 -13.64
C GLN A 103 2.19 2.13 -13.74
N GLU A 104 1.54 1.81 -12.63
CA GLU A 104 0.16 1.31 -12.63
C GLU A 104 -0.87 2.38 -12.96
N SER A 105 -0.68 3.63 -12.52
CA SER A 105 -1.52 4.75 -12.95
C SER A 105 -1.34 5.08 -14.43
N ILE A 106 -0.12 4.97 -14.95
CA ILE A 106 0.20 5.12 -16.37
C ILE A 106 -0.47 4.00 -17.17
N ARG A 107 -0.33 2.73 -16.75
CA ARG A 107 -0.94 1.54 -17.39
C ARG A 107 -2.45 1.66 -17.51
N GLU A 108 -3.13 1.95 -16.40
CA GLU A 108 -4.60 2.11 -16.39
C GLU A 108 -5.09 3.30 -17.25
N ASP A 109 -4.29 4.36 -17.39
CA ASP A 109 -4.67 5.53 -18.19
C ASP A 109 -4.34 5.33 -19.69
N LEU A 110 -3.26 4.63 -20.03
CA LEU A 110 -2.94 4.18 -21.40
C LEU A 110 -3.94 3.16 -21.95
N GLU A 111 -4.44 2.29 -21.08
CA GLU A 111 -5.44 1.26 -21.40
C GLU A 111 -6.74 1.84 -21.95
N LYS A 112 -7.20 2.96 -21.38
CA LYS A 112 -8.37 3.71 -21.86
C LYS A 112 -8.18 4.21 -23.28
N GLU A 113 -6.95 4.58 -23.62
CA GLU A 113 -6.52 4.99 -24.97
C GLU A 113 -6.14 3.78 -25.87
N LYS A 114 -6.35 2.54 -25.38
CA LYS A 114 -6.03 1.27 -26.07
C LYS A 114 -4.53 1.12 -26.43
N ILE A 115 -3.65 1.63 -25.57
CA ILE A 115 -2.19 1.54 -25.73
C ILE A 115 -1.64 0.51 -24.75
N ASP A 116 -0.99 -0.53 -25.28
CA ASP A 116 -0.19 -1.46 -24.49
C ASP A 116 1.12 -0.77 -24.04
N PHE A 117 1.30 -0.67 -22.72
CA PHE A 117 2.48 -0.10 -22.06
C PHE A 117 3.78 -0.79 -22.50
N ASN A 118 3.74 -2.11 -22.74
CA ASN A 118 4.93 -2.90 -23.08
C ASN A 118 5.42 -2.64 -24.51
N THR A 119 4.64 -1.91 -25.32
CA THR A 119 5.04 -1.47 -26.68
C THR A 119 5.73 -0.11 -26.70
N LEU A 120 5.90 0.54 -25.55
CA LEU A 120 6.49 1.88 -25.45
C LEU A 120 8.02 1.82 -25.34
N ALA A 121 8.70 2.71 -26.04
CA ALA A 121 10.13 2.87 -25.91
C ALA A 121 10.52 3.59 -24.61
N THR A 122 11.74 3.38 -24.13
CA THR A 122 12.25 3.92 -22.85
C THR A 122 12.10 5.46 -22.72
N TYR A 123 12.21 6.20 -23.83
CA TYR A 123 12.03 7.65 -23.83
C TYR A 123 10.54 8.06 -23.71
N GLU A 124 9.62 7.25 -24.22
CA GLU A 124 8.17 7.47 -24.09
C GLU A 124 7.73 7.22 -22.64
N LEU A 125 8.24 6.14 -22.03
CA LEU A 125 8.08 5.87 -20.60
C LEU A 125 8.67 6.99 -19.75
N GLY A 126 9.86 7.50 -20.10
CA GLY A 126 10.47 8.66 -19.42
C GLY A 126 9.62 9.93 -19.51
N ALA A 127 8.97 10.19 -20.65
CA ALA A 127 8.06 11.32 -20.82
C ALA A 127 6.76 11.14 -19.99
N LEU A 128 6.18 9.94 -19.97
CA LEU A 128 5.01 9.62 -19.15
C LEU A 128 5.32 9.78 -17.65
N VAL A 129 6.37 9.13 -17.14
CA VAL A 129 6.77 9.25 -15.72
C VAL A 129 7.09 10.70 -15.36
N GLY A 130 7.76 11.44 -16.25
CA GLY A 130 7.99 12.87 -16.10
C GLY A 130 6.70 13.67 -15.90
N LEU A 131 5.69 13.42 -16.74
CA LEU A 131 4.40 14.09 -16.66
C LEU A 131 3.68 13.83 -15.32
N TYR A 132 3.63 12.59 -14.83
CA TYR A 132 2.96 12.27 -13.56
C TYR A 132 3.70 12.84 -12.34
N ILE A 133 5.03 12.90 -12.37
CA ILE A 133 5.82 13.56 -11.33
C ILE A 133 5.49 15.06 -11.28
N TYR A 134 5.51 15.74 -12.43
CA TYR A 134 5.18 17.16 -12.47
C TYR A 134 3.71 17.46 -12.16
N ALA A 135 2.78 16.55 -12.48
CA ALA A 135 1.39 16.67 -12.06
C ALA A 135 1.24 16.53 -10.54
N THR A 136 1.99 15.62 -9.91
CA THR A 136 2.05 15.48 -8.45
C THR A 136 2.64 16.73 -7.78
N MET A 137 3.72 17.30 -8.34
CA MET A 137 4.26 18.58 -7.88
C MET A 137 3.25 19.72 -8.05
N ALA A 138 2.50 19.77 -9.15
CA ALA A 138 1.47 20.80 -9.38
C ALA A 138 0.32 20.69 -8.37
N ILE A 139 -0.05 19.47 -7.94
CA ILE A 139 -1.02 19.28 -6.85
C ILE A 139 -0.48 19.84 -5.53
N TYR A 140 0.80 19.61 -5.21
CA TYR A 140 1.44 20.18 -4.02
C TYR A 140 1.57 21.71 -4.08
N ASP A 141 1.82 22.27 -5.26
CA ASP A 141 1.90 23.72 -5.50
C ASP A 141 0.54 24.38 -5.29
N VAL A 142 -0.51 23.84 -5.92
CA VAL A 142 -1.91 24.31 -5.74
C VAL A 142 -2.38 24.12 -4.30
N ALA A 143 -1.99 23.04 -3.63
CA ALA A 143 -2.22 22.81 -2.19
C ALA A 143 -1.40 23.75 -1.27
N GLY A 144 -0.45 24.53 -1.82
CA GLY A 144 0.42 25.41 -1.06
C GLY A 144 1.43 24.68 -0.17
N ILE A 145 1.67 23.39 -0.41
CA ILE A 145 2.59 22.53 0.35
C ILE A 145 4.05 22.88 0.02
N ILE A 146 4.31 23.22 -1.23
CA ILE A 146 5.62 23.66 -1.71
C ILE A 146 5.66 25.18 -1.97
N GLU A 147 6.87 25.71 -2.09
CA GLU A 147 7.15 27.08 -2.52
C GLU A 147 8.33 27.09 -3.50
N ASN A 148 8.31 28.02 -4.45
CA ASN A 148 9.42 28.24 -5.39
C ASN A 148 10.47 29.17 -4.74
N GLN A 149 11.62 28.61 -4.39
CA GLN A 149 12.78 29.40 -3.97
C GLN A 149 13.57 29.85 -5.19
N ALA A 150 13.54 31.15 -5.45
CA ALA A 150 14.32 31.76 -6.53
C ALA A 150 15.83 31.53 -6.29
N ASN A 151 16.44 30.69 -7.13
CA ASN A 151 17.89 30.51 -7.16
C ASN A 151 18.48 31.42 -8.26
N PRO A 152 19.12 32.56 -7.93
CA PRO A 152 19.62 33.51 -8.93
C PRO A 152 20.75 32.95 -9.83
N ARG A 153 21.26 31.74 -9.56
CA ARG A 153 22.24 31.03 -10.39
C ARG A 153 21.63 29.93 -11.27
N SER A 154 20.31 29.70 -11.22
CA SER A 154 19.61 28.65 -11.97
C SER A 154 18.52 29.24 -12.87
N LYS A 155 18.48 28.81 -14.13
CA LYS A 155 17.32 29.06 -15.03
C LYS A 155 16.15 28.08 -14.79
N VAL A 156 16.34 27.09 -13.93
CA VAL A 156 15.36 26.04 -13.60
C VAL A 156 14.74 26.37 -12.24
N PRO A 157 13.40 26.32 -12.09
CA PRO A 157 12.73 26.60 -10.82
C PRO A 157 13.12 25.56 -9.76
N PHE A 158 13.22 26.01 -8.51
CA PHE A 158 13.62 25.16 -7.39
C PHE A 158 12.52 25.19 -6.33
N PHE A 159 11.83 24.06 -6.18
CA PHE A 159 10.72 23.94 -5.23
C PHE A 159 11.16 23.25 -3.95
N VAL A 160 10.76 23.80 -2.81
CA VAL A 160 10.96 23.20 -1.49
C VAL A 160 9.63 23.00 -0.78
N ILE A 161 9.57 22.03 0.12
CA ILE A 161 8.41 21.82 1.01
C ILE A 161 8.49 22.86 2.11
N LYS A 162 7.38 23.57 2.39
CA LYS A 162 7.37 24.58 3.45
C LYS A 162 7.62 23.91 4.81
N PRO A 163 8.37 24.54 5.73
CA PRO A 163 8.76 23.91 7.01
C PRO A 163 7.59 23.30 7.80
N LEU A 164 6.41 23.92 7.77
CA LEU A 164 5.22 23.45 8.49
C LEU A 164 4.63 22.12 7.97
N TYR A 165 4.95 21.72 6.74
CA TYR A 165 4.51 20.46 6.11
C TYR A 165 5.60 19.38 6.11
N LEU A 166 6.81 19.68 6.61
CA LEU A 166 7.96 18.79 6.47
C LEU A 166 7.78 17.45 7.20
N ASN A 167 7.24 17.47 8.43
CA ASN A 167 6.93 16.23 9.17
C ASN A 167 5.85 15.38 8.48
N ALA A 168 4.80 16.04 7.95
CA ALA A 168 3.72 15.40 7.20
C ALA A 168 4.23 14.73 5.92
N TYR A 169 5.20 15.37 5.24
CA TYR A 169 5.89 14.77 4.10
C TYR A 169 6.76 13.58 4.51
N TYR A 170 7.54 13.68 5.59
CA TYR A 170 8.33 12.54 6.05
C TYR A 170 7.47 11.34 6.49
N LEU A 171 6.29 11.57 7.08
CA LEU A 171 5.29 10.51 7.34
C LEU A 171 4.76 9.90 6.03
N THR A 172 4.46 10.73 5.03
CA THR A 172 4.05 10.30 3.69
C THR A 172 5.10 9.39 3.03
N VAL A 173 6.39 9.76 3.12
CA VAL A 173 7.51 8.97 2.59
C VAL A 173 7.73 7.69 3.40
N PHE A 174 7.63 7.75 4.74
CA PHE A 174 7.73 6.59 5.62
C PHE A 174 6.69 5.52 5.30
N ARG A 175 5.41 5.91 5.13
CA ARG A 175 4.33 5.00 4.67
C ARG A 175 4.67 4.32 3.34
N ILE A 176 5.22 5.08 2.38
CA ILE A 176 5.61 4.55 1.06
C ILE A 176 6.74 3.52 1.20
N ASP A 177 7.76 3.79 2.03
CA ASP A 177 8.81 2.79 2.34
C ASP A 177 8.19 1.55 2.99
N CYS A 178 7.38 1.68 4.05
CA CYS A 178 6.73 0.53 4.70
C CYS A 178 5.94 -0.36 3.72
N ASN A 179 5.15 0.24 2.82
CA ASN A 179 4.40 -0.48 1.79
C ASN A 179 5.32 -1.17 0.76
N HIS A 180 6.45 -0.56 0.41
CA HIS A 180 7.47 -1.16 -0.47
C HIS A 180 8.21 -2.33 0.20
N GLN A 181 8.68 -2.13 1.44
CA GLN A 181 9.32 -3.19 2.24
C GLN A 181 8.40 -4.39 2.45
N SER A 182 7.09 -4.16 2.66
CA SER A 182 6.09 -5.24 2.78
C SER A 182 5.99 -6.09 1.49
N LYS A 183 6.00 -5.46 0.31
CA LYS A 183 6.00 -6.14 -0.99
C LYS A 183 7.29 -6.92 -1.25
N LEU A 184 8.46 -6.34 -0.92
CA LEU A 184 9.75 -7.03 -1.00
C LEU A 184 9.81 -8.24 -0.05
N SER A 185 9.25 -8.10 1.16
CA SER A 185 9.10 -9.19 2.14
C SER A 185 8.29 -10.34 1.57
N ASP A 186 7.14 -10.07 0.97
CA ASP A 186 6.33 -11.11 0.33
C ASP A 186 7.07 -11.82 -0.80
N HIS A 187 7.71 -11.08 -1.69
CA HIS A 187 8.46 -11.68 -2.79
C HIS A 187 9.62 -12.55 -2.29
N THR A 188 10.37 -12.06 -1.29
CA THR A 188 11.52 -12.80 -0.73
C THR A 188 11.07 -14.08 -0.03
N ILE A 189 10.09 -13.98 0.88
CA ILE A 189 9.52 -15.13 1.60
C ILE A 189 8.98 -16.18 0.62
N LEU A 190 8.26 -15.75 -0.43
CA LEU A 190 7.75 -16.68 -1.43
C LEU A 190 8.86 -17.33 -2.25
N MET A 191 9.89 -16.57 -2.67
CA MET A 191 11.03 -17.13 -3.40
C MET A 191 11.82 -18.14 -2.55
N ASP A 192 12.00 -17.90 -1.26
CA ASP A 192 12.70 -18.84 -0.37
C ASP A 192 11.86 -20.09 -0.11
N LEU A 193 10.57 -19.95 0.22
CA LEU A 193 9.66 -21.10 0.37
C LEU A 193 9.52 -21.91 -0.93
N PHE A 194 9.57 -21.26 -2.11
CA PHE A 194 9.54 -21.95 -3.40
C PHE A 194 10.87 -22.63 -3.78
N ARG A 195 12.01 -22.14 -3.29
CA ARG A 195 13.31 -22.83 -3.40
C ARG A 195 13.35 -24.06 -2.51
N GLU A 196 12.85 -23.95 -1.28
CA GLU A 196 12.79 -25.05 -0.31
C GLU A 196 11.79 -26.14 -0.73
N ALA A 197 10.59 -25.76 -1.17
CA ALA A 197 9.53 -26.70 -1.57
C ALA A 197 9.84 -27.51 -2.84
N ASN A 198 10.79 -27.06 -3.66
CA ASN A 198 11.20 -27.65 -4.94
C ASN A 198 10.06 -27.75 -5.98
N ILE A 199 10.26 -27.14 -7.15
CA ILE A 199 9.22 -26.77 -8.16
C ILE A 199 8.22 -27.89 -8.53
N ARG A 200 8.58 -29.15 -8.36
CA ARG A 200 7.78 -30.33 -8.74
C ARG A 200 6.77 -30.79 -7.69
N GLN A 201 6.68 -30.18 -6.50
CA GLN A 201 5.91 -30.71 -5.37
C GLN A 201 4.74 -29.83 -4.85
N LEU A 202 4.52 -28.63 -5.42
CA LEU A 202 3.34 -27.82 -5.09
C LEU A 202 2.07 -28.38 -5.75
N TYR A 203 1.48 -29.40 -5.12
CA TYR A 203 0.19 -29.97 -5.48
C TYR A 203 -0.96 -29.24 -4.80
N LYS A 204 -2.13 -29.21 -5.45
CA LYS A 204 -3.39 -28.78 -4.84
C LYS A 204 -3.64 -29.57 -3.55
N ASN A 205 -4.02 -28.87 -2.49
CA ASN A 205 -4.25 -29.40 -1.13
C ASN A 205 -3.03 -30.08 -0.49
N SER A 206 -1.81 -29.87 -1.01
CA SER A 206 -0.58 -30.17 -0.27
C SER A 206 -0.48 -29.31 0.99
N GLN A 207 0.17 -29.83 2.04
CA GLN A 207 0.33 -29.12 3.30
C GLN A 207 1.04 -27.77 3.13
N ASP A 208 2.05 -27.72 2.26
CA ASP A 208 2.82 -26.50 1.99
C ASP A 208 1.98 -25.45 1.27
N LEU A 209 1.22 -25.84 0.23
CA LEU A 209 0.35 -24.92 -0.49
C LEU A 209 -0.81 -24.42 0.37
N ILE A 210 -1.38 -25.26 1.25
CA ILE A 210 -2.38 -24.84 2.25
C ILE A 210 -1.77 -23.84 3.24
N HIS A 211 -0.57 -24.12 3.77
CA HIS A 211 0.11 -23.23 4.71
C HIS A 211 0.44 -21.86 4.08
N LEU A 212 1.02 -21.86 2.87
CA LEU A 212 1.25 -20.66 2.05
C LEU A 212 -0.04 -19.88 1.81
N SER A 213 -1.13 -20.58 1.50
CA SER A 213 -2.43 -19.96 1.26
C SER A 213 -2.98 -19.28 2.51
N TYR A 214 -2.88 -19.90 3.68
CA TYR A 214 -3.30 -19.28 4.94
C TYR A 214 -2.46 -18.04 5.29
N LEU A 215 -1.13 -18.13 5.12
CA LEU A 215 -0.21 -17.01 5.32
C LEU A 215 -0.57 -15.81 4.42
N LEU A 216 -0.79 -16.07 3.13
CA LEU A 216 -1.08 -15.04 2.13
C LEU A 216 -2.51 -14.51 2.23
N ILE A 217 -3.51 -15.33 2.56
CA ILE A 217 -4.89 -14.84 2.80
C ILE A 217 -4.89 -13.90 4.01
N ASP A 218 -4.20 -14.25 5.09
CA ASP A 218 -4.09 -13.36 6.25
C ASP A 218 -3.35 -12.06 5.89
N LYS A 219 -2.15 -12.14 5.28
CA LYS A 219 -1.36 -10.94 4.96
C LYS A 219 -1.96 -10.07 3.85
N LYS A 220 -2.56 -10.64 2.81
CA LYS A 220 -3.08 -9.89 1.64
C LYS A 220 -4.53 -9.43 1.79
N LEU A 221 -5.37 -10.21 2.48
CA LEU A 221 -6.81 -9.92 2.62
C LEU A 221 -7.23 -9.55 4.06
N SER A 222 -6.31 -9.66 5.04
CA SER A 222 -6.60 -9.51 6.47
C SER A 222 -7.62 -10.54 6.97
N ILE A 223 -7.47 -11.81 6.59
CA ILE A 223 -8.37 -12.89 7.03
C ILE A 223 -7.55 -14.03 7.64
N ASN A 224 -7.57 -14.17 8.97
CA ASN A 224 -6.93 -15.29 9.65
C ASN A 224 -7.99 -16.32 10.10
N ILE A 225 -8.00 -17.50 9.47
CA ILE A 225 -9.01 -18.54 9.68
C ILE A 225 -9.18 -18.94 11.16
N ARG A 226 -8.11 -18.88 11.97
CA ARG A 226 -8.12 -19.31 13.38
C ARG A 226 -9.08 -18.54 14.29
N TYR A 227 -9.46 -17.33 13.88
CA TYR A 227 -10.30 -16.43 14.67
C TYR A 227 -11.70 -16.26 14.04
N LEU A 228 -11.95 -16.84 12.86
CA LEU A 228 -13.26 -16.88 12.25
C LEU A 228 -14.16 -17.89 12.96
N SER A 229 -15.45 -17.59 13.08
CA SER A 229 -16.45 -18.56 13.50
C SER A 229 -16.68 -19.64 12.42
N SER A 230 -17.12 -20.82 12.85
CA SER A 230 -17.30 -22.00 11.98
C SER A 230 -18.26 -21.80 10.81
N CYS A 231 -19.19 -20.85 10.90
CA CYS A 231 -20.11 -20.51 9.80
C CYS A 231 -19.40 -19.94 8.56
N PHE A 232 -18.19 -19.40 8.69
CA PHE A 232 -17.38 -18.93 7.55
C PHE A 232 -16.66 -20.04 6.80
N TYR A 233 -16.48 -21.23 7.40
CA TYR A 233 -15.61 -22.26 6.84
C TYR A 233 -16.00 -22.69 5.41
N PRO A 234 -17.29 -22.86 5.03
CA PRO A 234 -17.66 -23.21 3.66
C PRO A 234 -17.35 -22.10 2.64
N ALA A 235 -17.47 -20.83 3.01
CA ALA A 235 -17.13 -19.70 2.14
C ALA A 235 -15.60 -19.52 2.04
N PHE A 236 -14.90 -19.71 3.16
CA PHE A 236 -13.45 -19.68 3.22
C PHE A 236 -12.81 -20.81 2.41
N GLN A 237 -13.40 -22.00 2.37
CA GLN A 237 -12.90 -23.12 1.57
C GLN A 237 -12.90 -22.79 0.06
N LYS A 238 -13.94 -22.16 -0.46
CA LYS A 238 -13.98 -21.70 -1.86
C LYS A 238 -12.95 -20.62 -2.16
N LEU A 239 -12.75 -19.70 -1.21
CA LEU A 239 -11.68 -18.68 -1.30
C LEU A 239 -10.30 -19.35 -1.34
N LEU A 240 -10.07 -20.32 -0.46
CA LEU A 240 -8.83 -21.09 -0.36
C LEU A 240 -8.51 -21.81 -1.67
N GLU A 241 -9.47 -22.53 -2.25
CA GLU A 241 -9.31 -23.25 -3.53
C GLU A 241 -8.86 -22.32 -4.66
N ARG A 242 -9.51 -21.16 -4.81
CA ARG A 242 -9.12 -20.17 -5.82
C ARG A 242 -7.75 -19.55 -5.53
N VAL A 243 -7.44 -19.27 -4.27
CA VAL A 243 -6.13 -18.74 -3.85
C VAL A 243 -5.01 -19.74 -4.13
N GLN A 244 -5.21 -21.04 -3.87
CA GLN A 244 -4.23 -22.08 -4.18
C GLN A 244 -3.84 -22.06 -5.67
N LEU A 245 -4.82 -21.92 -6.58
CA LEU A 245 -4.56 -21.81 -8.02
C LEU A 245 -3.75 -20.55 -8.36
N LEU A 246 -4.09 -19.39 -7.77
CA LEU A 246 -3.36 -18.14 -8.00
C LEU A 246 -1.91 -18.20 -7.49
N ILE A 247 -1.67 -18.82 -6.32
CA ILE A 247 -0.33 -19.04 -5.78
C ILE A 247 0.46 -19.99 -6.67
N TYR A 248 -0.15 -21.08 -7.14
CA TYR A 248 0.49 -22.03 -8.04
C TYR A 248 0.88 -21.38 -9.38
N LEU A 249 0.00 -20.58 -9.99
CA LEU A 249 0.33 -19.82 -11.20
C LEU A 249 1.45 -18.80 -10.94
N TYR A 250 1.42 -18.09 -9.80
CA TYR A 250 2.50 -17.17 -9.42
C TYR A 250 3.84 -17.89 -9.21
N HIS A 251 3.83 -19.10 -8.65
CA HIS A 251 5.00 -19.96 -8.54
C HIS A 251 5.55 -20.36 -9.91
N LEU A 252 4.70 -20.83 -10.85
CA LEU A 252 5.11 -21.15 -12.22
C LEU A 252 5.74 -19.93 -12.91
N PHE A 253 5.13 -18.75 -12.74
CA PHE A 253 5.65 -17.50 -13.25
C PHE A 253 7.06 -17.22 -12.72
N LEU A 254 7.24 -17.20 -11.40
CA LEU A 254 8.55 -16.91 -10.78
C LEU A 254 9.63 -17.93 -11.15
N CYS A 255 9.29 -19.21 -11.28
CA CYS A 255 10.26 -20.26 -11.59
C CYS A 255 10.70 -20.26 -13.06
N SER A 256 9.88 -19.73 -13.96
CA SER A 256 10.25 -19.54 -15.37
C SER A 256 11.25 -18.40 -15.57
N GLN A 257 11.24 -17.40 -14.69
CA GLN A 257 12.07 -16.20 -14.76
C GLN A 257 13.49 -16.47 -14.25
N GLN A 258 14.30 -17.19 -15.05
CA GLN A 258 15.72 -17.43 -14.74
C GLN A 258 16.56 -16.14 -14.61
N ASN A 259 16.04 -15.00 -15.09
CA ASN A 259 16.48 -13.65 -14.72
C ASN A 259 15.24 -12.78 -14.52
N CYS A 260 15.25 -11.90 -13.52
CA CYS A 260 14.04 -11.29 -12.94
C CYS A 260 13.42 -10.15 -13.78
N ILE A 261 12.71 -10.45 -14.87
CA ILE A 261 11.84 -9.49 -15.56
C ILE A 261 10.37 -9.83 -15.26
N PRO A 262 9.66 -9.09 -14.36
CA PRO A 262 8.25 -9.37 -14.03
C PRO A 262 7.24 -9.12 -15.18
N GLU A 263 7.69 -8.88 -16.40
CA GLU A 263 6.92 -8.21 -17.46
C GLU A 263 6.82 -9.00 -18.77
N GLN A 264 7.30 -10.25 -18.80
CA GLN A 264 7.08 -11.17 -19.93
C GLN A 264 6.01 -12.18 -19.58
N SER A 265 5.00 -12.34 -20.44
CA SER A 265 4.13 -13.51 -20.38
C SER A 265 4.91 -14.77 -20.77
N ILE A 266 4.52 -15.90 -20.18
CA ILE A 266 5.12 -17.20 -20.44
C ILE A 266 4.09 -18.17 -21.01
N LEU A 267 4.56 -19.14 -21.79
CA LEU A 267 3.72 -20.23 -22.27
C LEU A 267 3.80 -21.39 -21.30
N ILE A 268 2.64 -21.87 -20.83
CA ILE A 268 2.52 -23.04 -19.96
C ILE A 268 1.57 -24.06 -20.59
N ASN A 269 1.82 -25.34 -20.33
CA ASN A 269 0.90 -26.40 -20.74
C ASN A 269 -0.24 -26.52 -19.71
N MET A 270 -1.48 -26.62 -20.19
CA MET A 270 -2.64 -26.88 -19.34
C MET A 270 -2.49 -28.19 -18.55
N SER A 271 -1.87 -29.21 -19.16
CA SER A 271 -1.54 -30.48 -18.50
C SER A 271 -0.60 -30.32 -17.31
N GLN A 272 0.26 -29.31 -17.29
CA GLN A 272 1.12 -29.02 -16.13
C GLN A 272 0.28 -28.59 -14.92
N ILE A 273 -0.77 -27.79 -15.15
CA ILE A 273 -1.68 -27.33 -14.10
C ILE A 273 -2.56 -28.49 -13.61
N THR A 274 -3.11 -29.30 -14.53
CA THR A 274 -3.97 -30.44 -14.14
C THR A 274 -3.21 -31.56 -13.45
N ASN A 275 -1.96 -31.82 -13.84
CA ASN A 275 -1.09 -32.79 -13.16
C ASN A 275 -0.74 -32.39 -11.73
N SER A 276 -0.85 -31.09 -11.39
CA SER A 276 -0.74 -30.59 -10.01
C SER A 276 -2.06 -30.66 -9.22
N GLY A 277 -3.13 -31.23 -9.78
CA GLY A 277 -4.38 -31.55 -9.07
C GLY A 277 -5.51 -30.51 -9.21
N PHE A 278 -5.33 -29.47 -10.02
CA PHE A 278 -6.40 -28.51 -10.35
C PHE A 278 -7.28 -29.04 -11.49
N SER A 279 -8.60 -28.83 -11.41
CA SER A 279 -9.51 -29.29 -12.46
C SER A 279 -9.47 -28.37 -13.69
N ILE A 280 -9.92 -28.90 -14.83
CA ILE A 280 -10.15 -28.10 -16.04
C ILE A 280 -11.13 -26.95 -15.71
N ASP A 281 -12.23 -27.24 -15.02
CA ASP A 281 -13.23 -26.24 -14.64
C ASP A 281 -12.64 -25.11 -13.81
N GLU A 282 -11.69 -25.36 -12.89
CA GLU A 282 -11.05 -24.30 -12.10
C GLU A 282 -10.22 -23.34 -12.97
N ILE A 283 -9.57 -23.89 -14.01
CA ILE A 283 -8.75 -23.16 -14.99
C ILE A 283 -9.64 -22.37 -15.94
N GLU A 284 -10.67 -22.99 -16.52
CA GLU A 284 -11.63 -22.31 -17.39
C GLU A 284 -12.37 -21.21 -16.64
N ASN A 285 -12.84 -21.49 -15.42
CA ASN A 285 -13.43 -20.47 -14.55
C ASN A 285 -12.46 -19.35 -14.18
N LEU A 286 -11.14 -19.44 -14.43
CA LEU A 286 -10.19 -18.32 -14.28
C LEU A 286 -9.98 -17.56 -15.60
N ILE A 287 -9.96 -18.26 -16.73
CA ILE A 287 -9.86 -17.67 -18.09
C ILE A 287 -11.13 -16.88 -18.43
N ASP A 288 -12.30 -17.42 -18.08
CA ASP A 288 -13.60 -16.78 -18.24
C ASP A 288 -13.89 -15.74 -17.14
N ASP A 289 -13.07 -15.71 -16.07
CA ASP A 289 -13.04 -14.64 -15.07
C ASP A 289 -12.38 -13.37 -15.66
N LYS A 290 -12.99 -12.87 -16.74
CA LYS A 290 -12.89 -11.48 -17.19
C LYS A 290 -13.47 -10.63 -16.07
N GLY A 291 -12.67 -10.43 -15.02
CA GLY A 291 -13.04 -9.66 -13.85
C GLY A 291 -13.64 -8.33 -14.29
N HIS A 292 -14.58 -7.78 -13.51
CA HIS A 292 -15.51 -6.71 -13.91
C HIS A 292 -14.89 -5.34 -14.30
N ARG A 293 -13.61 -5.30 -14.68
CA ARG A 293 -12.91 -4.21 -15.36
C ARG A 293 -12.22 -4.78 -16.59
N THR A 294 -12.75 -4.48 -17.77
CA THR A 294 -12.11 -4.78 -19.06
C THR A 294 -10.72 -4.13 -19.13
N GLY A 295 -9.66 -4.94 -19.23
CA GLY A 295 -8.29 -4.44 -19.33
C GLY A 295 -7.23 -5.54 -19.52
N PHE A 296 -6.17 -5.23 -20.27
CA PHE A 296 -5.03 -6.09 -20.54
C PHE A 296 -4.28 -6.55 -19.28
N TYR A 297 -4.31 -5.74 -18.22
CA TYR A 297 -3.60 -5.97 -16.95
C TYR A 297 -4.40 -6.78 -15.92
N ASN A 298 -5.69 -7.03 -16.16
CA ASN A 298 -6.55 -7.82 -15.26
C ASN A 298 -6.65 -9.30 -15.69
N THR A 299 -6.02 -9.69 -16.80
CA THR A 299 -6.03 -11.07 -17.28
C THR A 299 -4.75 -11.79 -16.88
N ILE A 300 -4.87 -12.83 -16.05
CA ILE A 300 -3.74 -13.66 -15.64
C ILE A 300 -3.45 -14.75 -16.68
N LEU A 301 -4.50 -15.37 -17.24
CA LEU A 301 -4.39 -16.58 -18.06
C LEU A 301 -5.23 -16.45 -19.34
N GLU A 302 -4.63 -16.71 -20.49
CA GLU A 302 -5.28 -16.63 -21.80
C GLU A 302 -5.03 -17.90 -22.62
N ARG A 303 -5.98 -18.29 -23.47
CA ARG A 303 -5.78 -19.37 -24.45
C ARG A 303 -4.89 -18.90 -25.59
N THR A 304 -3.96 -19.75 -26.02
CA THR A 304 -3.28 -19.55 -27.31
C THR A 304 -4.09 -20.16 -28.46
N SER A 305 -3.63 -19.96 -29.70
CA SER A 305 -4.14 -20.67 -30.88
C SER A 305 -3.78 -22.17 -30.90
N THR A 306 -2.88 -22.64 -30.03
CA THR A 306 -2.46 -24.04 -29.95
C THR A 306 -3.18 -24.73 -28.80
N ASN A 307 -3.87 -25.84 -29.11
CA ASN A 307 -4.64 -26.57 -28.11
C ASN A 307 -3.75 -27.05 -26.95
N GLY A 308 -4.24 -26.92 -25.72
CA GLY A 308 -3.51 -27.27 -24.50
C GLY A 308 -2.43 -26.28 -24.06
N ILE A 309 -2.10 -25.23 -24.83
CA ILE A 309 -1.12 -24.21 -24.45
C ILE A 309 -1.81 -22.90 -24.04
N LEU A 310 -1.42 -22.39 -22.87
CA LEU A 310 -1.95 -21.17 -22.27
C LEU A 310 -0.84 -20.12 -22.12
N THR A 311 -1.20 -18.85 -22.26
CA THR A 311 -0.36 -17.69 -21.95
C THR A 311 -0.63 -17.27 -20.51
N LEU A 312 0.37 -17.40 -19.63
CA LEU A 312 0.36 -16.87 -18.28
C LEU A 312 1.06 -15.51 -18.26
N LYS A 313 0.32 -14.44 -17.97
CA LYS A 313 0.84 -13.07 -17.82
C LYS A 313 1.43 -12.86 -16.43
N GLY A 314 2.38 -11.92 -16.30
CA GLY A 314 2.87 -11.48 -14.99
C GLY A 314 1.82 -10.66 -14.25
N PHE A 315 1.71 -10.83 -12.93
CA PHE A 315 0.71 -10.16 -12.09
C PHE A 315 1.20 -9.89 -10.67
N ASP A 316 0.62 -8.89 -10.00
CA ASP A 316 0.75 -8.70 -8.55
C ASP A 316 -0.20 -9.65 -7.80
N LEU A 317 0.35 -10.49 -6.92
CA LEU A 317 -0.41 -11.53 -6.21
C LEU A 317 -1.51 -10.97 -5.30
N LYS A 318 -1.30 -9.79 -4.68
CA LYS A 318 -2.31 -9.16 -3.81
C LYS A 318 -3.50 -8.69 -4.64
N TYR A 319 -3.23 -8.04 -5.77
CA TYR A 319 -4.27 -7.56 -6.67
C TYR A 319 -5.02 -8.71 -7.34
N ALA A 320 -4.30 -9.75 -7.76
CA ALA A 320 -4.88 -10.98 -8.30
C ALA A 320 -5.85 -11.65 -7.32
N PHE A 321 -5.49 -11.74 -6.04
CA PHE A 321 -6.41 -12.23 -5.00
C PHE A 321 -7.68 -11.37 -4.97
N THR A 322 -7.55 -10.04 -4.88
CA THR A 322 -8.71 -9.14 -4.82
C THR A 322 -9.63 -9.24 -6.04
N ILE A 323 -9.11 -9.40 -7.25
CA ILE A 323 -9.94 -9.54 -8.47
C ILE A 323 -10.52 -10.94 -8.59
N HIS A 324 -9.68 -11.97 -8.70
CA HIS A 324 -10.10 -13.31 -9.13
C HIS A 324 -10.69 -14.17 -8.00
N THR A 325 -10.71 -13.65 -6.77
CA THR A 325 -11.51 -14.22 -5.66
C THR A 325 -12.74 -13.40 -5.32
N LYS A 326 -13.04 -12.31 -6.06
CA LYS A 326 -14.13 -11.37 -5.71
C LYS A 326 -15.47 -12.09 -5.48
N ASN A 327 -15.83 -13.07 -6.31
CA ASN A 327 -17.09 -13.80 -6.17
C ASN A 327 -17.15 -14.64 -4.88
N GLN A 328 -16.03 -15.24 -4.48
CA GLN A 328 -15.89 -15.98 -3.22
C GLN A 328 -15.90 -15.02 -2.02
N LEU A 329 -15.26 -13.86 -2.16
CA LEU A 329 -15.24 -12.79 -1.16
C LEU A 329 -16.62 -12.13 -0.96
N ASP A 330 -17.38 -11.91 -2.04
CA ASP A 330 -18.75 -11.42 -1.99
C ASP A 330 -19.71 -12.46 -1.36
N GLN A 331 -19.44 -13.77 -1.50
CA GLN A 331 -20.15 -14.82 -0.76
C GLN A 331 -19.78 -14.79 0.73
N PHE A 332 -18.49 -14.65 1.06
CA PHE A 332 -17.97 -14.56 2.42
C PHE A 332 -18.55 -13.35 3.19
N LEU A 333 -18.74 -12.20 2.52
CA LEU A 333 -19.44 -11.05 3.11
C LEU A 333 -20.87 -11.37 3.56
N ARG A 334 -21.61 -12.13 2.74
CA ARG A 334 -23.03 -12.45 2.99
C ARG A 334 -23.23 -13.42 4.14
N THR A 335 -22.16 -14.04 4.66
CA THR A 335 -22.23 -14.94 5.81
C THR A 335 -22.60 -14.20 7.11
N GLN A 336 -22.11 -12.97 7.32
CA GLN A 336 -22.44 -12.18 8.51
C GLN A 336 -22.10 -10.69 8.34
N ASP A 337 -23.02 -9.81 8.71
CA ASP A 337 -22.74 -8.37 8.83
C ASP A 337 -21.69 -8.10 9.91
N ASN A 338 -20.77 -7.17 9.62
CA ASN A 338 -19.68 -6.74 10.51
C ASN A 338 -18.73 -7.88 10.96
N TRP A 339 -18.59 -8.94 10.15
CA TRP A 339 -17.71 -10.08 10.46
C TRP A 339 -16.27 -9.68 10.80
N PHE A 340 -15.70 -8.69 10.09
CA PHE A 340 -14.30 -8.31 10.29
C PHE A 340 -14.07 -7.67 11.66
N GLU A 341 -15.05 -6.90 12.14
CA GLU A 341 -15.07 -6.30 13.47
C GLU A 341 -15.31 -7.37 14.54
N LYS A 342 -16.47 -8.03 14.49
CA LYS A 342 -17.01 -8.85 15.59
C LYS A 342 -16.55 -10.30 15.58
N SER A 343 -16.34 -10.85 14.39
CA SER A 343 -15.99 -12.25 14.16
C SER A 343 -14.53 -12.43 13.75
N TYR A 344 -13.69 -11.37 13.84
CA TYR A 344 -12.25 -11.46 13.64
C TYR A 344 -11.44 -10.53 14.56
N VAL A 345 -11.50 -9.20 14.36
CA VAL A 345 -10.59 -8.26 15.04
C VAL A 345 -10.79 -8.27 16.56
N ILE A 346 -12.03 -8.25 17.05
CA ILE A 346 -12.31 -8.30 18.50
C ILE A 346 -11.85 -9.64 19.12
N PRO A 347 -12.22 -10.83 18.58
CA PRO A 347 -11.67 -12.11 19.04
C PRO A 347 -10.13 -12.19 19.01
N TYR A 348 -9.49 -11.66 17.96
CA TYR A 348 -8.03 -11.59 17.89
C TYR A 348 -7.47 -10.75 19.04
N LEU A 349 -8.00 -9.55 19.26
CA LEU A 349 -7.55 -8.66 20.33
C LEU A 349 -7.74 -9.29 21.72
N GLN A 350 -8.80 -10.07 21.93
CA GLN A 350 -9.05 -10.74 23.20
C GLN A 350 -8.09 -11.92 23.45
N ASN A 351 -7.72 -12.67 22.40
CA ASN A 351 -6.93 -13.90 22.51
C ASN A 351 -5.42 -13.69 22.39
N GLU A 352 -4.96 -12.75 21.56
CA GLU A 352 -3.54 -12.60 21.19
C GLU A 352 -2.79 -11.52 21.94
N MET A 353 -3.51 -10.65 22.66
CA MET A 353 -2.91 -9.48 23.31
C MET A 353 -2.29 -9.84 24.65
N ASN A 354 -1.12 -9.26 24.92
CA ASN A 354 -0.48 -9.38 26.23
C ASN A 354 -1.37 -8.76 27.32
N SER A 355 -2.12 -9.61 28.02
CA SER A 355 -3.06 -9.23 29.08
C SER A 355 -2.38 -8.55 30.27
N ASN A 356 -1.06 -8.66 30.43
CA ASN A 356 -0.30 -7.89 31.42
C ASN A 356 -0.18 -6.40 31.05
N ARG A 357 -0.30 -6.05 29.77
CA ARG A 357 -0.28 -4.67 29.27
C ARG A 357 -1.65 -4.17 28.83
N PHE A 358 -2.35 -4.90 27.98
CA PHE A 358 -3.57 -4.44 27.35
C PHE A 358 -4.82 -5.02 28.01
N ILE A 359 -5.88 -4.22 28.12
CA ILE A 359 -7.22 -4.66 28.51
C ILE A 359 -8.17 -4.27 27.38
N ILE A 360 -8.95 -5.23 26.89
CA ILE A 360 -9.90 -5.03 25.79
C ILE A 360 -11.30 -4.85 26.38
N GLY A 361 -11.91 -3.70 26.14
CA GLY A 361 -13.29 -3.38 26.46
C GLY A 361 -14.17 -3.40 25.22
N ASN A 362 -15.46 -3.67 25.42
CA ASN A 362 -16.45 -3.74 24.34
C ASN A 362 -16.65 -2.38 23.66
N GLY A 363 -17.09 -2.40 22.40
CA GLY A 363 -17.60 -1.22 21.71
C GLY A 363 -18.85 -0.61 22.35
N PHE A 364 -19.11 0.66 22.03
CA PHE A 364 -20.30 1.39 22.44
C PHE A 364 -20.64 2.49 21.43
N LYS A 365 -21.92 2.86 21.35
CA LYS A 365 -22.40 3.85 20.38
C LYS A 365 -23.55 4.70 20.88
N ARG A 366 -23.88 5.76 20.15
CA ARG A 366 -25.00 6.64 20.51
C ARG A 366 -26.31 5.85 20.53
N SER A 367 -26.94 5.78 21.70
CA SER A 367 -28.30 5.25 21.85
C SER A 367 -29.33 6.18 21.22
N ASN A 368 -30.40 5.60 20.64
CA ASN A 368 -31.53 6.33 20.05
C ASN A 368 -32.16 7.34 21.02
N LYS A 369 -32.11 7.07 22.34
CA LYS A 369 -32.58 8.00 23.40
C LYS A 369 -31.90 9.37 23.34
N TYR A 370 -30.64 9.42 22.90
CA TYR A 370 -29.81 10.63 22.87
C TYR A 370 -29.63 11.20 21.45
N LYS A 371 -30.49 10.81 20.49
CA LYS A 371 -30.33 11.15 19.06
C LYS A 371 -30.33 12.65 18.77
N GLU A 372 -31.05 13.45 19.56
CA GLU A 372 -31.12 14.91 19.41
C GLU A 372 -30.11 15.66 20.29
N GLN A 373 -29.61 15.02 21.34
CA GLN A 373 -28.77 15.63 22.38
C GLN A 373 -27.28 15.40 22.16
N LEU A 374 -26.90 14.28 21.53
CA LEU A 374 -25.52 13.89 21.28
C LEU A 374 -25.24 13.74 19.78
N PRO A 375 -24.05 14.15 19.29
CA PRO A 375 -23.63 13.91 17.91
C PRO A 375 -23.48 12.40 17.64
N ASN A 376 -23.56 11.99 16.37
CA ASN A 376 -23.48 10.58 16.02
C ASN A 376 -22.06 10.02 16.22
N TYR A 377 -21.87 9.12 17.19
CA TYR A 377 -20.64 8.39 17.43
C TYR A 377 -20.88 6.87 17.49
N ASP A 378 -19.85 6.14 17.13
CA ASP A 378 -19.75 4.68 17.19
C ASP A 378 -18.30 4.31 17.50
N VAL A 379 -18.10 3.27 18.32
CA VAL A 379 -16.82 2.73 18.74
C VAL A 379 -16.99 1.22 18.78
N ASP A 380 -16.16 0.52 18.04
CA ASP A 380 -16.30 -0.93 17.87
C ASP A 380 -15.55 -1.69 18.97
N VAL A 381 -14.42 -1.14 19.43
CA VAL A 381 -13.64 -1.69 20.55
C VAL A 381 -12.87 -0.59 21.28
N VAL A 382 -12.67 -0.76 22.59
CA VAL A 382 -11.82 0.12 23.41
C VAL A 382 -10.61 -0.67 23.89
N ILE A 383 -9.41 -0.19 23.63
CA ILE A 383 -8.16 -0.80 24.11
C ILE A 383 -7.56 0.10 25.18
N TYR A 384 -7.42 -0.40 26.41
CA TYR A 384 -6.68 0.30 27.47
C TYR A 384 -5.27 -0.26 27.61
N ASP A 385 -4.26 0.59 27.44
CA ASP A 385 -2.84 0.26 27.62
C ASP A 385 -2.38 0.68 29.02
N LYS A 386 -2.15 -0.31 29.89
CA LYS A 386 -1.69 -0.12 31.27
C LYS A 386 -0.29 0.50 31.38
N LYS A 387 0.55 0.41 30.33
CA LYS A 387 1.93 0.93 30.38
C LYS A 387 1.99 2.42 30.06
N THR A 388 1.10 2.92 29.19
CA THR A 388 1.05 4.33 28.79
C THR A 388 -0.08 5.12 29.45
N ASP A 389 -1.01 4.43 30.12
CA ASP A 389 -2.25 4.98 30.68
C ASP A 389 -3.19 5.60 29.63
N ILE A 390 -3.28 4.96 28.46
CA ILE A 390 -4.05 5.45 27.30
C ILE A 390 -5.22 4.52 26.98
N PHE A 391 -6.35 5.13 26.65
CA PHE A 391 -7.54 4.50 26.08
C PHE A 391 -7.61 4.80 24.58
N TYR A 392 -7.47 3.77 23.75
CA TYR A 392 -7.66 3.84 22.31
C TYR A 392 -9.11 3.46 21.96
N PHE A 393 -9.89 4.46 21.55
CA PHE A 393 -11.25 4.30 21.02
C PHE A 393 -11.13 3.98 19.54
N CYS A 394 -11.43 2.73 19.19
CA CYS A 394 -11.16 2.20 17.86
C CYS A 394 -12.46 2.04 17.07
N GLN A 395 -12.43 2.45 15.81
CA GLN A 395 -13.45 2.13 14.83
C GLN A 395 -12.80 1.30 13.70
N ILE A 396 -13.43 0.20 13.33
CA ILE A 396 -12.88 -0.84 12.46
C ILE A 396 -13.61 -0.79 11.10
N LYS A 397 -12.88 -0.72 9.99
CA LYS A 397 -13.44 -0.68 8.63
C LYS A 397 -12.77 -1.70 7.71
N HIS A 398 -13.56 -2.53 7.02
CA HIS A 398 -13.02 -3.52 6.07
C HIS A 398 -13.50 -3.32 4.64
N ARG A 399 -12.58 -3.42 3.68
CA ARG A 399 -12.87 -3.33 2.25
C ARG A 399 -12.11 -4.40 1.49
N LEU A 400 -12.81 -5.42 1.02
CA LEU A 400 -12.23 -6.51 0.23
C LEU A 400 -11.63 -6.04 -1.11
N MET A 401 -12.27 -5.08 -1.77
CA MET A 401 -11.74 -4.47 -3.00
C MET A 401 -10.65 -3.44 -2.69
N LEU A 402 -9.45 -3.95 -2.45
CA LEU A 402 -8.19 -3.21 -2.48
C LEU A 402 -7.88 -2.76 -3.92
N LEU A 403 -7.39 -1.54 -4.09
CA LEU A 403 -6.76 -1.12 -5.35
C LEU A 403 -5.26 -1.07 -5.11
N MET A 404 -4.45 -1.16 -6.17
CA MET A 404 -3.01 -0.95 -6.07
C MET A 404 -2.71 0.42 -5.44
N THR A 405 -1.65 0.46 -4.62
CA THR A 405 -1.28 1.63 -3.85
C THR A 405 -0.74 2.73 -4.77
N SER A 406 -1.55 3.74 -5.06
CA SER A 406 -1.18 4.87 -5.94
C SER A 406 -1.54 6.20 -5.27
N PHE A 407 -0.78 7.26 -5.56
CA PHE A 407 -1.11 8.60 -5.07
C PHE A 407 -2.51 9.05 -5.52
N ARG A 408 -2.87 8.71 -6.76
CA ARG A 408 -4.19 8.94 -7.36
C ARG A 408 -5.32 8.30 -6.56
N ASP A 409 -5.21 7.01 -6.29
CA ASP A 409 -6.25 6.27 -5.58
C ASP A 409 -6.28 6.61 -4.09
N THR A 410 -5.14 6.93 -3.49
CA THR A 410 -5.06 7.47 -2.12
C THR A 410 -5.86 8.77 -1.99
N VAL A 411 -5.57 9.78 -2.81
CA VAL A 411 -6.28 11.08 -2.79
C VAL A 411 -7.76 10.91 -3.15
N LYS A 412 -8.10 10.03 -4.09
CA LYS A 412 -9.50 9.72 -4.45
C LYS A 412 -10.27 9.04 -3.31
N LYS A 413 -9.65 8.10 -2.59
CA LYS A 413 -10.26 7.33 -1.50
C LYS A 413 -10.32 8.12 -0.18
N TYR A 414 -9.46 9.11 0.04
CA TYR A 414 -9.34 9.80 1.35
C TYR A 414 -10.67 10.45 1.80
N ASN A 415 -11.44 10.98 0.85
CA ASN A 415 -12.78 11.52 1.08
C ASN A 415 -13.91 10.50 0.92
N SER A 416 -13.62 9.21 0.71
CA SER A 416 -14.66 8.20 0.52
C SER A 416 -15.45 7.97 1.81
N PRO A 417 -16.79 7.75 1.75
CA PRO A 417 -17.62 7.53 2.94
C PRO A 417 -17.08 6.42 3.85
N PHE A 418 -16.51 5.36 3.25
CA PHE A 418 -15.96 4.19 3.93
C PHE A 418 -15.01 4.52 5.10
N ILE A 419 -14.01 5.38 4.88
CA ILE A 419 -13.12 5.84 5.96
C ILE A 419 -13.74 7.04 6.70
N LYS A 420 -14.32 7.98 5.95
CA LYS A 420 -14.76 9.27 6.49
C LYS A 420 -15.89 9.15 7.52
N GLU A 421 -16.75 8.14 7.42
CA GLU A 421 -17.79 7.86 8.40
C GLU A 421 -17.18 7.49 9.77
N GLY A 422 -16.25 6.54 9.81
CA GLY A 422 -15.55 6.12 11.04
C GLY A 422 -14.77 7.26 11.69
N VAL A 423 -14.05 8.03 10.85
CA VAL A 423 -13.35 9.25 11.27
C VAL A 423 -14.32 10.26 11.88
N ASN A 424 -15.45 10.55 11.23
CA ASN A 424 -16.46 11.49 11.72
C ASN A 424 -17.10 11.02 13.04
N GLN A 425 -17.37 9.71 13.19
CA GLN A 425 -17.90 9.10 14.41
C GLN A 425 -16.95 9.29 15.60
N LEU A 426 -15.64 9.11 15.39
CA LEU A 426 -14.63 9.32 16.41
C LEU A 426 -14.36 10.81 16.71
N ILE A 427 -14.42 11.69 15.70
CA ILE A 427 -14.39 13.16 15.91
C ILE A 427 -15.60 13.63 16.72
N ALA A 428 -16.79 13.06 16.48
CA ALA A 428 -17.98 13.33 17.25
C ALA A 428 -17.80 12.92 18.72
N LEU A 429 -17.33 11.70 18.99
CA LEU A 429 -17.03 11.23 20.34
C LEU A 429 -16.00 12.12 21.05
N LYS A 430 -14.91 12.49 20.36
CA LYS A 430 -13.84 13.35 20.89
C LYS A 430 -14.34 14.68 21.44
N LYS A 431 -15.40 15.25 20.87
CA LYS A 431 -16.02 16.51 21.35
C LYS A 431 -16.77 16.35 22.67
N ILE A 432 -17.25 15.13 22.98
CA ILE A 432 -18.08 14.82 24.15
C ILE A 432 -17.43 13.81 25.11
N ILE A 433 -16.12 13.56 24.96
CA ILE A 433 -15.42 12.45 25.65
C ILE A 433 -15.43 12.57 27.20
N ASN A 434 -15.63 13.78 27.73
CA ASN A 434 -15.75 14.03 29.17
C ASN A 434 -17.20 13.97 29.69
N GLU A 435 -18.20 13.85 28.82
CA GLU A 435 -19.61 13.83 29.24
C GLU A 435 -19.90 12.59 30.09
N GLU A 436 -20.68 12.75 31.16
CA GLU A 436 -20.93 11.66 32.12
C GLU A 436 -21.59 10.43 31.45
N VAL A 437 -22.41 10.65 30.42
CA VAL A 437 -23.00 9.56 29.60
C VAL A 437 -21.92 8.71 28.90
N ILE A 438 -20.85 9.32 28.40
CA ILE A 438 -19.72 8.61 27.78
C ILE A 438 -18.89 7.91 28.85
N LYS A 439 -18.68 8.54 30.00
CA LYS A 439 -18.00 7.94 31.15
C LYS A 439 -18.69 6.66 31.62
N GLN A 440 -20.02 6.67 31.73
CA GLN A 440 -20.80 5.47 32.06
C GLN A 440 -20.71 4.39 30.97
N GLN A 441 -20.73 4.76 29.68
CA GLN A 441 -20.51 3.80 28.59
C GLN A 441 -19.11 3.15 28.65
N ILE A 442 -18.07 3.90 29.02
CA ILE A 442 -16.71 3.36 29.22
C ILE A 442 -16.69 2.40 30.42
N ILE A 443 -17.37 2.73 31.53
CA ILE A 443 -17.52 1.80 32.66
C ILE A 443 -18.20 0.49 32.21
N THR A 444 -19.28 0.58 31.41
CA THR A 444 -19.98 -0.59 30.85
C THR A 444 -19.09 -1.39 29.90
N ALA A 445 -18.30 -0.74 29.04
CA ALA A 445 -17.38 -1.39 28.11
C ALA A 445 -16.37 -2.32 28.81
N PHE A 446 -15.95 -1.96 30.02
CA PHE A 446 -14.96 -2.70 30.81
C PHE A 446 -15.55 -3.55 31.95
N GLN A 447 -16.88 -3.67 32.06
CA GLN A 447 -17.56 -4.29 33.22
C GLN A 447 -17.12 -5.73 33.55
N ASN A 448 -16.69 -6.51 32.54
CA ASN A 448 -16.25 -7.90 32.68
C ASN A 448 -14.72 -8.04 32.56
N THR A 449 -13.97 -7.00 32.94
CA THR A 449 -12.51 -6.95 32.83
C THR A 449 -11.84 -6.64 34.17
N SER A 450 -10.51 -6.70 34.23
CA SER A 450 -9.74 -6.30 35.42
C SER A 450 -9.67 -4.78 35.67
N LEU A 451 -10.28 -3.95 34.81
CA LEU A 451 -10.30 -2.51 34.98
C LEU A 451 -11.53 -2.07 35.79
N THR A 452 -11.33 -1.63 37.03
CA THR A 452 -12.44 -1.31 37.94
C THR A 452 -13.09 0.04 37.63
N LYS A 453 -14.38 0.17 37.95
CA LYS A 453 -15.15 1.43 37.87
C LYS A 453 -14.39 2.60 38.52
N THR A 454 -13.84 2.43 39.72
CA THR A 454 -13.10 3.48 40.43
C THR A 454 -11.78 3.88 39.75
N MET A 455 -11.14 2.98 38.99
CA MET A 455 -9.97 3.34 38.19
C MET A 455 -10.37 4.21 36.99
N ILE A 456 -11.49 3.88 36.34
CA ILE A 456 -12.06 4.62 35.21
C ILE A 456 -12.56 6.00 35.67
N GLU A 457 -13.21 6.08 36.84
CA GLU A 457 -13.81 7.32 37.35
C GLU A 457 -12.81 8.44 37.65
N LYS A 458 -11.56 8.07 37.95
CA LYS A 458 -10.43 8.96 38.24
C LYS A 458 -9.70 9.45 36.98
N LYS A 459 -10.06 8.99 35.78
CA LYS A 459 -9.37 9.38 34.53
C LYS A 459 -9.82 10.73 34.00
N ASN A 460 -8.87 11.48 33.44
CA ASN A 460 -9.13 12.66 32.64
C ASN A 460 -9.06 12.28 31.16
N PHE A 461 -10.20 11.94 30.57
CA PHE A 461 -10.29 11.43 29.20
C PHE A 461 -9.82 12.43 28.12
N SER A 462 -9.87 13.74 28.37
CA SER A 462 -9.22 14.72 27.47
C SER A 462 -7.70 14.53 27.32
N ARG A 463 -7.05 13.85 28.27
CA ARG A 463 -5.61 13.55 28.24
C ARG A 463 -5.31 12.08 27.94
N SER A 464 -6.13 11.15 28.45
CA SER A 464 -5.92 9.71 28.29
C SER A 464 -6.59 9.08 27.05
N SER A 465 -7.48 9.78 26.34
CA SER A 465 -8.15 9.23 25.16
C SER A 465 -7.38 9.46 23.86
N ARG A 466 -7.37 8.46 22.98
CA ARG A 466 -6.89 8.48 21.59
C ARG A 466 -7.91 7.81 20.68
N PHE A 467 -7.90 8.17 19.41
CA PHE A 467 -8.94 7.80 18.45
C PHE A 467 -8.29 7.16 17.23
N LEU A 468 -8.59 5.88 16.98
CA LEU A 468 -7.97 5.07 15.93
C LEU A 468 -9.01 4.55 14.93
N VAL A 469 -8.70 4.60 13.64
CA VAL A 469 -9.39 3.80 12.62
C VAL A 469 -8.49 2.64 12.22
N LEU A 470 -8.97 1.41 12.40
CA LEU A 470 -8.28 0.19 11.98
C LEU A 470 -8.89 -0.32 10.68
N HIS A 471 -8.07 -0.55 9.66
CA HIS A 471 -8.56 -0.94 8.33
C HIS A 471 -7.61 -1.89 7.58
N ASN A 472 -8.01 -2.38 6.41
CA ASN A 472 -7.13 -3.20 5.55
C ASN A 472 -6.53 -2.43 4.33
N LEU A 473 -6.55 -1.09 4.36
CA LEU A 473 -6.07 -0.22 3.27
C LEU A 473 -4.64 0.31 3.52
N GLU A 474 -3.63 -0.28 2.88
CA GLU A 474 -2.22 0.17 2.90
C GLU A 474 -2.02 1.67 2.52
N ASP A 475 -2.90 2.23 1.69
CA ASP A 475 -2.88 3.66 1.32
C ASP A 475 -3.03 4.60 2.53
N PHE A 476 -3.67 4.12 3.60
CA PHE A 476 -4.01 4.91 4.79
C PHE A 476 -3.28 4.49 6.05
N ASP A 477 -2.34 3.56 5.95
CA ASP A 477 -1.47 3.20 7.07
C ASP A 477 -0.62 4.41 7.49
N PHE A 478 -0.52 4.68 8.79
CA PHE A 478 0.13 5.87 9.33
C PHE A 478 -0.42 7.21 8.77
N CYS A 479 -1.72 7.30 8.48
CA CYS A 479 -2.40 8.57 8.19
C CYS A 479 -3.02 9.19 9.43
N THR A 480 -3.32 10.50 9.37
CA THR A 480 -4.24 11.15 10.33
C THR A 480 -5.30 11.98 9.62
N CYS A 481 -6.47 12.11 10.26
CA CYS A 481 -7.47 13.11 9.88
C CYS A 481 -8.03 13.73 11.16
N GLN A 482 -7.83 15.05 11.36
CA GLN A 482 -8.25 15.78 12.56
C GLN A 482 -7.77 15.15 13.90
N ASN A 483 -6.60 14.50 13.89
CA ASN A 483 -6.04 13.67 14.96
C ASN A 483 -6.92 12.45 15.36
N VAL A 484 -7.61 11.86 14.38
CA VAL A 484 -7.93 10.43 14.37
C VAL A 484 -6.84 9.75 13.56
N THR A 485 -6.14 8.77 14.15
CA THR A 485 -5.01 8.08 13.52
C THR A 485 -5.51 6.84 12.78
N MET A 486 -4.93 6.54 11.63
CA MET A 486 -5.34 5.42 10.79
C MET A 486 -4.20 4.39 10.72
N PHE A 487 -4.55 3.11 10.88
CA PHE A 487 -3.62 2.00 10.75
C PHE A 487 -4.18 0.89 9.88
N GLU A 488 -3.30 0.32 9.06
CA GLU A 488 -3.55 -0.97 8.46
C GLU A 488 -3.48 -2.07 9.54
N TRP A 489 -4.38 -3.04 9.48
CA TRP A 489 -4.60 -4.02 10.55
C TRP A 489 -3.41 -4.96 10.75
N ASN A 490 -2.72 -5.38 9.69
CA ASN A 490 -1.49 -6.15 9.79
C ASN A 490 -0.36 -5.33 10.42
N THR A 491 -0.24 -4.04 10.10
CA THR A 491 0.68 -3.13 10.78
C THR A 491 0.32 -3.00 12.26
N PHE A 492 -0.93 -2.68 12.60
CA PHE A 492 -1.36 -2.45 13.98
C PHE A 492 -1.22 -3.69 14.86
N ARG A 493 -1.62 -4.87 14.40
CA ARG A 493 -1.48 -6.12 15.18
C ARG A 493 -0.02 -6.52 15.40
N ASN A 494 0.89 -6.13 14.51
CA ASN A 494 2.34 -6.32 14.69
C ASN A 494 2.92 -5.31 15.69
N LEU A 495 2.56 -4.03 15.60
CA LEU A 495 2.89 -2.98 16.58
C LEU A 495 2.47 -3.39 18.01
N LEU A 496 1.23 -3.88 18.14
CA LEU A 496 0.66 -4.39 19.38
C LEU A 496 1.43 -5.59 19.97
N LYS A 497 1.98 -6.45 19.12
CA LYS A 497 2.85 -7.57 19.50
C LYS A 497 4.32 -7.18 19.71
N GLY A 498 4.66 -5.89 19.57
CA GLY A 498 6.05 -5.42 19.62
C GLY A 498 6.93 -5.97 18.50
N ARG A 499 6.33 -6.39 17.38
CA ARG A 499 7.02 -6.95 16.22
C ARG A 499 7.36 -5.85 15.22
N ILE A 500 8.66 -5.62 15.02
CA ILE A 500 9.16 -4.79 13.93
C ILE A 500 9.99 -5.69 13.01
N SER A 501 9.41 -6.10 11.89
CA SER A 501 10.13 -6.83 10.84
C SER A 501 10.80 -5.82 9.92
N THR A 502 12.13 -5.86 9.85
CA THR A 502 12.92 -4.98 8.98
C THR A 502 13.66 -5.82 7.96
N ILE A 503 13.54 -5.46 6.68
CA ILE A 503 14.42 -5.96 5.65
C ILE A 503 15.63 -5.05 5.55
N TYR A 504 16.81 -5.65 5.51
CA TYR A 504 18.03 -4.98 5.12
C TYR A 504 18.75 -5.79 4.05
N ASN A 505 19.50 -5.08 3.21
CA ASN A 505 20.38 -5.70 2.23
C ASN A 505 21.79 -5.72 2.80
N LYS A 506 22.34 -6.91 2.99
CA LYS A 506 23.69 -7.12 3.51
C LYS A 506 24.42 -8.08 2.58
N ASP A 507 25.59 -7.67 2.10
CA ASP A 507 26.47 -8.51 1.27
C ASP A 507 25.77 -9.15 0.06
N GLU A 508 24.91 -8.36 -0.60
CA GLU A 508 24.04 -8.73 -1.73
C GLU A 508 22.93 -9.76 -1.42
N LYS A 509 22.69 -10.06 -0.13
CA LYS A 509 21.56 -10.86 0.35
C LYS A 509 20.49 -9.97 0.97
N VAL A 510 19.23 -10.29 0.67
CA VAL A 510 18.07 -9.72 1.35
C VAL A 510 17.86 -10.52 2.62
N GLU A 511 18.12 -9.91 3.78
CA GLU A 511 17.87 -10.53 5.08
C GLU A 511 16.67 -9.85 5.75
N MET A 512 15.70 -10.65 6.20
CA MET A 512 14.61 -10.20 7.04
C MET A 512 14.97 -10.46 8.51
N LYS A 513 14.99 -9.39 9.31
CA LYS A 513 15.17 -9.49 10.76
C LYS A 513 13.92 -9.02 11.47
N GLU A 514 13.30 -9.94 12.19
CA GLU A 514 12.25 -9.60 13.15
C GLU A 514 12.89 -9.16 14.47
N ILE A 515 12.54 -7.95 14.90
CA ILE A 515 12.93 -7.43 16.22
C ILE A 515 11.69 -7.42 17.09
N TYR A 516 11.75 -8.18 18.18
CA TYR A 516 10.72 -8.26 19.21
C TYR A 516 11.10 -7.29 20.33
N LYS A 517 10.40 -6.16 20.40
CA LYS A 517 10.58 -5.13 21.44
C LYS A 517 9.22 -4.59 21.87
N GLU A 518 8.90 -4.67 23.16
CA GLU A 518 7.68 -4.05 23.69
C GLU A 518 7.71 -2.54 23.44
N LEU A 519 6.83 -2.05 22.56
CA LEU A 519 6.76 -0.65 22.16
C LEU A 519 5.91 0.14 23.17
N ILE A 520 6.52 0.70 24.21
CA ILE A 520 5.83 1.58 25.16
C ILE A 520 5.74 2.99 24.55
N ILE A 521 4.77 3.16 23.66
CA ILE A 521 4.53 4.39 22.88
C ILE A 521 3.03 4.70 22.82
N ASP A 522 2.71 5.97 22.60
CA ASP A 522 1.37 6.38 22.19
C ASP A 522 1.19 6.03 20.70
N PHE A 523 0.34 5.06 20.38
CA PHE A 523 0.12 4.66 18.99
C PHE A 523 -0.54 5.76 18.14
N ALA A 524 -1.18 6.75 18.75
CA ALA A 524 -1.71 7.91 18.02
C ALA A 524 -0.64 8.99 17.77
N ASP A 525 0.53 8.91 18.41
CA ASP A 525 1.68 9.75 18.07
C ASP A 525 2.49 9.07 16.96
N LEU A 526 2.11 9.34 15.72
CA LEU A 526 2.82 8.83 14.55
C LEU A 526 4.30 9.24 14.46
N ASP A 527 4.73 10.36 15.06
CA ASP A 527 6.14 10.73 15.08
C ASP A 527 6.92 9.84 16.06
N ALA A 528 6.33 9.47 17.21
CA ALA A 528 6.87 8.47 18.12
C ALA A 528 6.88 7.05 17.51
N VAL A 529 5.81 6.65 16.81
CA VAL A 529 5.72 5.37 16.08
C VAL A 529 6.79 5.29 14.99
N LYS A 530 6.88 6.31 14.13
CA LYS A 530 7.92 6.45 13.10
C LYS A 530 9.32 6.36 13.71
N THR A 531 9.59 7.10 14.78
CA THR A 531 10.90 7.09 15.45
C THR A 531 11.23 5.71 16.03
N ASN A 532 10.26 4.99 16.61
CA ASN A 532 10.50 3.64 17.14
C ASN A 532 10.66 2.58 16.04
N HIS A 533 9.98 2.72 14.90
CA HIS A 533 10.26 1.91 13.71
C HIS A 533 11.66 2.19 13.12
N LEU A 534 12.11 3.44 13.18
CA LEU A 534 13.37 3.89 12.55
C LEU A 534 14.60 3.77 13.45
N THR A 535 14.48 3.69 14.78
CA THR A 535 15.64 3.67 15.71
C THR A 535 16.49 2.38 15.66
N ASN A 536 16.12 1.40 14.83
CA ASN A 536 16.98 0.26 14.45
C ASN A 536 17.65 0.43 13.06
N LYS A 537 17.43 1.56 12.39
CA LYS A 537 18.20 2.01 11.23
C LYS A 537 19.02 3.24 11.65
N THR A 538 20.14 3.50 10.97
CA THR A 538 20.54 4.90 10.74
C THR A 538 19.34 5.65 10.17
N GLU A 539 19.21 6.97 10.42
CA GLU A 539 18.14 7.84 9.87
C GLU A 539 17.63 7.35 8.51
N PRO A 540 16.31 7.40 8.22
CA PRO A 540 15.73 6.90 6.97
C PRO A 540 16.40 7.56 5.77
N LYS A 541 17.50 6.95 5.36
CA LYS A 541 18.01 6.88 4.02
C LYS A 541 16.77 6.64 3.20
N MET A 542 16.40 7.63 2.40
CA MET A 542 15.32 7.46 1.43
C MET A 542 15.55 6.11 0.73
N PRO A 543 14.51 5.43 0.23
CA PRO A 543 14.67 4.16 -0.49
C PRO A 543 15.68 4.22 -1.67
N PHE A 544 16.21 5.40 -2.00
CA PHE A 544 17.22 5.66 -3.03
C PHE A 544 18.53 6.27 -2.52
N SER A 545 18.77 6.33 -1.20
CA SER A 545 19.96 6.98 -0.64
C SER A 545 21.22 6.11 -0.74
N ARG A 546 22.22 6.64 -1.46
CA ARG A 546 23.61 6.21 -1.76
C ARG A 546 24.01 4.72 -1.87
N SER A 547 23.41 3.80 -1.14
CA SER A 547 23.74 2.37 -1.10
C SER A 547 22.77 1.47 -1.88
N ASN A 548 21.58 1.94 -2.25
CA ASN A 548 20.63 1.16 -3.08
C ASN A 548 21.00 1.13 -4.58
N HIS A 549 22.30 1.15 -4.85
CA HIS A 549 22.86 0.54 -6.06
C HIS A 549 22.42 -0.92 -6.23
N LEU A 550 21.96 -1.60 -5.16
CA LEU A 550 21.54 -2.99 -5.25
C LEU A 550 20.10 -3.25 -5.71
N GLU A 551 19.10 -2.48 -5.31
CA GLU A 551 17.77 -2.57 -5.95
C GLU A 551 17.89 -2.20 -7.43
N LEU A 552 18.71 -1.19 -7.73
CA LEU A 552 19.10 -0.85 -9.10
C LEU A 552 19.98 -1.92 -9.78
N LYS A 553 20.65 -2.84 -9.06
CA LYS A 553 21.32 -4.02 -9.66
C LYS A 553 20.33 -5.15 -9.89
N ILE A 554 19.38 -5.41 -8.99
CA ILE A 554 18.34 -6.42 -9.21
C ILE A 554 17.52 -6.05 -10.46
N TYR A 555 17.23 -4.76 -10.67
CA TYR A 555 16.67 -4.29 -11.95
C TYR A 555 17.68 -4.25 -13.12
N ARG A 556 18.94 -3.81 -12.95
CA ARG A 556 19.94 -3.77 -14.05
C ARG A 556 20.56 -5.11 -14.45
N ILE A 557 20.46 -6.15 -13.65
CA ILE A 557 20.83 -7.51 -14.05
C ILE A 557 19.75 -8.08 -15.00
N CYS A 558 18.56 -7.50 -14.98
CA CYS A 558 17.39 -7.97 -15.72
C CYS A 558 17.06 -7.10 -16.94
N GLU A 559 17.62 -5.91 -17.08
CA GLU A 559 17.55 -5.10 -18.30
C GLU A 559 18.94 -4.72 -18.86
N PHE A 560 19.07 -4.82 -20.19
CA PHE A 560 20.24 -4.50 -21.03
C PHE A 560 21.42 -5.48 -21.04
N LYS A 561 21.32 -6.47 -21.93
CA LYS A 561 22.46 -7.21 -22.49
C LYS A 561 22.73 -6.83 -23.95
N VAL A 562 23.15 -5.59 -24.18
CA VAL A 562 23.76 -5.03 -25.42
C VAL A 562 24.58 -3.80 -24.98
N PHE A 563 25.88 -3.61 -25.21
CA PHE A 563 27.00 -4.39 -25.79
C PHE A 563 28.20 -4.29 -24.79
N ASN A 564 29.44 -4.78 -24.96
CA ASN A 564 30.21 -5.31 -26.10
C ASN A 564 31.27 -6.36 -25.58
N LYS A 565 32.28 -6.68 -26.40
CA LYS A 565 33.44 -7.54 -26.13
C LYS A 565 34.23 -7.22 -24.83
N ARG A 566 34.36 -8.21 -23.93
CA ARG A 566 35.66 -8.81 -23.54
C ARG A 566 35.46 -10.11 -22.77
N ILE A 567 36.38 -11.06 -23.00
CA ILE A 567 36.40 -12.39 -22.40
C ILE A 567 36.80 -12.28 -20.93
N PHE A 568 36.04 -12.90 -20.02
CA PHE A 568 36.54 -13.33 -18.71
C PHE A 568 36.01 -14.73 -18.38
N THR A 569 36.91 -15.70 -18.50
CA THR A 569 36.75 -17.07 -18.02
C THR A 569 36.77 -17.06 -16.49
N PHE A 570 35.71 -17.57 -15.85
CA PHE A 570 35.76 -17.86 -14.40
C PHE A 570 36.07 -19.33 -14.17
N LYS A 571 37.12 -19.57 -13.37
CA LYS A 571 37.55 -20.91 -12.95
C LYS A 571 36.50 -21.57 -12.07
N LYS A 572 36.35 -22.88 -12.28
CA LYS A 572 35.75 -23.84 -11.35
C LYS A 572 36.42 -23.68 -9.96
N ILE A 573 35.62 -23.52 -8.91
CA ILE A 573 36.04 -23.79 -7.53
C ILE A 573 35.12 -24.88 -7.02
N GLU A 574 35.73 -25.96 -6.54
CA GLU A 574 35.07 -27.19 -6.14
C GLU A 574 34.87 -27.22 -4.62
N SER A 575 33.85 -27.97 -4.18
CA SER A 575 33.66 -28.49 -2.83
C SER A 575 33.53 -27.50 -1.65
N ILE A 576 32.46 -27.69 -0.87
CA ILE A 576 32.53 -28.08 0.55
C ILE A 576 31.24 -28.86 0.85
N VAL A 577 31.38 -30.00 1.54
CA VAL A 577 30.29 -30.91 1.94
C VAL A 577 29.73 -30.45 3.29
N PRO A 578 28.41 -30.52 3.54
CA PRO A 578 27.85 -30.21 4.85
C PRO A 578 28.06 -31.34 5.86
N TYR A 579 28.47 -30.99 7.08
CA TYR A 579 28.36 -31.84 8.26
C TYR A 579 27.29 -31.27 9.18
N PHE A 580 26.15 -31.95 9.30
CA PHE A 580 25.34 -31.98 10.52
C PHE A 580 24.60 -33.32 10.59
N THR A 581 24.87 -34.05 11.67
CA THR A 581 24.07 -35.18 12.19
C THR A 581 22.93 -34.65 13.04
#